data_AF-A0A9Q2PEP4-F1
#
_entry.id   AF-A0A9Q2PEP4-F1
#
_cell.length_a   1.000
_cell.length_b   1.000
_cell.length_c   1.000
_cell.angle_alpha   90.00
_cell.angle_beta   90.00
_cell.angle_gamma   90.00
#
_symmetry.space_group_name_H-M   'P 1'
#
loop_
_entity.id
_entity.type
_entity.pdbx_description
1 polymer ?
#
loop_
_entity_poly.entity_id
_entity_poly.type
_entity_poly.pdbx_seq_one_letter_code
_entity_poly.pdbx_strand_id
1 'polypeptide(L)'
;MMNAGLKELFGRPGQIQDVDRNRSGLRESLVLRPEGATFAINAIAVTRILAKCGLTLLRAKRAVEDVIAGNEVTLVLPRVTSRDHLVEELAAAGVQGKFLRKRPHIKSKSVAGKWVKKVREGAGLTQEQFAVVYGVDLKTLQKYEQCVSIPAAAVLSYFQMIEADPEAVKRLRIEK
;
A
#
# COMPACT_ATOMS: atom_id res chain seq x y z
N MET A 1 -61.68 -18.84 -2.56
CA MET A 1 -60.53 -19.66 -2.13
C MET A 1 -59.34 -19.25 -2.99
N MET A 2 -58.54 -18.27 -2.58
CA MET A 2 -57.36 -18.33 -1.68
C MET A 2 -56.07 -18.49 -2.51
N ASN A 3 -55.49 -17.37 -2.95
CA ASN A 3 -54.12 -17.27 -3.47
C ASN A 3 -53.59 -15.80 -3.51
N ALA A 4 -54.02 -14.95 -2.57
CA ALA A 4 -53.58 -13.55 -2.49
C ALA A 4 -52.80 -13.25 -1.19
N GLY A 5 -52.10 -14.24 -0.63
CA GLY A 5 -51.54 -14.17 0.73
C GLY A 5 -50.02 -14.29 0.86
N LEU A 6 -49.26 -14.37 -0.23
CA LEU A 6 -47.80 -14.56 -0.14
C LEU A 6 -46.97 -13.41 -0.73
N LYS A 7 -47.50 -12.56 -1.61
CA LYS A 7 -46.75 -11.41 -2.16
C LYS A 7 -46.81 -10.15 -1.30
N GLU A 8 -47.84 -10.00 -0.47
CA GLU A 8 -48.03 -8.82 0.38
C GLU A 8 -47.31 -8.90 1.73
N LEU A 9 -46.93 -10.10 2.19
CA LEU A 9 -46.19 -10.29 3.44
C LEU A 9 -44.70 -9.99 3.32
N PHE A 10 -44.13 -10.08 2.12
CA PHE A 10 -42.73 -9.74 1.88
C PHE A 10 -42.65 -8.30 1.36
N GLY A 11 -42.64 -7.33 2.28
CA GLY A 11 -42.18 -5.98 1.97
C GLY A 11 -40.88 -6.03 1.17
N ARG A 12 -40.64 -5.03 0.29
CA ARG A 12 -39.49 -4.97 -0.63
C ARG A 12 -38.25 -5.57 0.06
N PRO A 13 -37.70 -6.72 -0.40
CA PRO A 13 -36.54 -7.29 0.24
C PRO A 13 -35.45 -6.22 0.21
N GLY A 14 -35.02 -5.80 1.40
CA GLY A 14 -33.90 -4.87 1.55
C GLY A 14 -32.68 -5.45 0.84
N GLN A 15 -31.74 -4.60 0.42
CA GLN A 15 -30.49 -5.08 -0.18
C GLN A 15 -29.79 -6.04 0.77
N ILE A 16 -29.85 -7.35 0.47
CA ILE A 16 -29.07 -8.36 1.17
C ILE A 16 -27.63 -8.16 0.71
N GLN A 17 -26.79 -7.64 1.62
CA GLN A 17 -25.36 -7.55 1.35
C GLN A 17 -24.73 -8.92 1.60
N ASP A 18 -24.36 -9.61 0.53
CA ASP A 18 -23.69 -10.93 0.55
C ASP A 18 -22.28 -10.91 1.18
N VAL A 19 -21.71 -9.70 1.38
CA VAL A 19 -20.40 -9.51 1.99
C VAL A 19 -20.53 -8.66 3.24
N ASP A 20 -20.20 -9.23 4.40
CA ASP A 20 -20.07 -8.47 5.65
C ASP A 20 -18.80 -7.61 5.58
N ARG A 21 -19.00 -6.30 5.40
CA ARG A 21 -17.90 -5.36 5.21
C ARG A 21 -17.35 -4.88 6.54
N ASN A 22 -16.04 -4.70 6.60
CA ASN A 22 -15.37 -4.12 7.76
C ASN A 22 -16.02 -2.76 8.11
N ARG A 23 -16.47 -2.63 9.36
CA ARG A 23 -17.09 -1.41 9.89
C ARG A 23 -16.06 -0.34 10.24
N SER A 24 -14.85 -0.77 10.58
CA SER A 24 -13.70 0.07 10.92
C SER A 24 -12.44 -0.45 10.23
N GLY A 25 -11.39 0.36 10.20
CA GLY A 25 -10.11 0.00 9.60
C GLY A 25 -9.39 1.21 9.03
N LEU A 26 -8.11 1.05 8.72
CA LEU A 26 -7.31 2.09 8.10
C LEU A 26 -7.37 1.99 6.59
N ARG A 27 -7.25 3.15 5.93
CA ARG A 27 -7.04 3.21 4.49
C ARG A 27 -5.62 2.76 4.18
N GLU A 28 -5.49 1.81 3.26
CA GLU A 28 -4.22 1.19 2.90
C GLU A 28 -4.06 1.08 1.39
N SER A 29 -2.82 1.16 0.92
CA SER A 29 -2.47 0.88 -0.48
C SER A 29 -1.83 -0.50 -0.55
N LEU A 30 -2.44 -1.40 -1.31
CA LEU A 30 -2.06 -2.80 -1.46
C LEU A 30 -1.68 -3.08 -2.91
N VAL A 31 -0.56 -3.76 -3.11
CA VAL A 31 -0.14 -4.34 -4.39
C VAL A 31 -0.47 -5.82 -4.37
N LEU A 32 -1.21 -6.28 -5.37
CA LEU A 32 -1.54 -7.68 -5.60
C LEU A 32 -0.69 -8.24 -6.74
N ARG A 33 -0.16 -9.44 -6.53
CA ARG A 33 0.56 -10.22 -7.54
C ARG A 33 0.10 -11.68 -7.48
N PRO A 34 0.10 -12.42 -8.60
CA PRO A 34 -0.18 -13.85 -8.56
C PRO A 34 0.87 -14.55 -7.69
N GLU A 35 0.42 -15.49 -6.85
CA GLU A 35 1.30 -16.36 -6.08
C GLU A 35 1.34 -17.74 -6.75
N GLY A 36 2.48 -18.08 -7.35
CA GLY A 36 2.62 -19.31 -8.11
C GLY A 36 1.81 -19.29 -9.41
N ALA A 37 1.09 -20.38 -9.69
CA ALA A 37 0.37 -20.54 -10.95
C ALA A 37 -1.01 -19.86 -10.93
N THR A 38 -1.31 -19.05 -11.95
CA THR A 38 -2.52 -18.20 -11.99
C THR A 38 -3.84 -18.99 -11.98
N PHE A 39 -3.84 -20.25 -12.41
CA PHE A 39 -5.03 -21.13 -12.36
C PHE A 39 -5.39 -21.60 -10.95
N ALA A 40 -4.47 -21.51 -9.99
CA ALA A 40 -4.73 -21.87 -8.59
C ALA A 40 -5.40 -20.73 -7.80
N ILE A 41 -5.56 -19.55 -8.41
CA ILE A 41 -6.16 -18.38 -7.75
C ILE A 41 -7.65 -18.63 -7.51
N ASN A 42 -8.05 -18.57 -6.24
CA ASN A 42 -9.46 -18.61 -5.88
C ASN A 42 -10.09 -17.23 -6.07
N ALA A 43 -10.52 -16.94 -7.30
CA ALA A 43 -11.04 -15.64 -7.71
C ALA A 43 -12.20 -15.13 -6.83
N ILE A 44 -13.07 -16.04 -6.40
CA ILE A 44 -14.24 -15.72 -5.56
C ILE A 44 -13.76 -15.32 -4.16
N ALA A 45 -12.86 -16.09 -3.56
CA ALA A 45 -12.31 -15.79 -2.24
C ALA A 45 -11.59 -14.43 -2.25
N VAL A 46 -10.71 -14.18 -3.22
CA VAL A 46 -10.00 -12.89 -3.33
C VAL A 46 -10.99 -11.73 -3.50
N THR A 47 -12.00 -11.89 -4.35
CA THR A 47 -13.04 -10.86 -4.56
C THR A 47 -13.78 -10.53 -3.26
N ARG A 48 -14.14 -11.55 -2.48
CA ARG A 48 -14.83 -11.36 -1.18
C ARG A 48 -13.92 -10.71 -0.14
N ILE A 49 -12.66 -11.11 -0.05
CA ILE A 49 -11.65 -10.50 0.82
C ILE A 49 -11.52 -9.00 0.51
N LEU A 50 -11.34 -8.64 -0.76
CA LEU A 50 -11.22 -7.25 -1.20
C LEU A 50 -12.50 -6.44 -0.95
N ALA A 51 -13.67 -7.05 -1.17
CA ALA A 51 -14.95 -6.42 -0.89
C ALA A 51 -15.20 -6.20 0.61
N LYS A 52 -14.77 -7.14 1.46
CA LYS A 52 -14.77 -7.00 2.94
C LYS A 52 -13.94 -5.80 3.39
N CYS A 53 -12.83 -5.51 2.71
CA CYS A 53 -12.02 -4.31 2.93
C CYS A 53 -12.64 -3.00 2.39
N GLY A 54 -13.85 -3.05 1.82
CA GLY A 54 -14.63 -1.88 1.42
C GLY A 54 -14.56 -1.56 -0.08
N LEU A 55 -13.95 -2.40 -0.92
CA LEU A 55 -14.09 -2.28 -2.36
C LEU A 55 -15.48 -2.69 -2.83
N THR A 56 -15.94 -2.14 -3.95
CA THR A 56 -17.12 -2.65 -4.62
C THR A 56 -16.79 -4.00 -5.27
N LEU A 57 -17.79 -4.89 -5.39
CA LEU A 57 -17.61 -6.19 -6.04
C LEU A 57 -17.06 -6.05 -7.47
N LEU A 58 -17.53 -5.05 -8.22
CA LEU A 58 -17.02 -4.79 -9.57
C LEU A 58 -15.53 -4.41 -9.59
N ARG A 59 -15.07 -3.54 -8.68
CA ARG A 59 -13.66 -3.15 -8.61
C ARG A 59 -12.79 -4.31 -8.12
N ALA A 60 -13.28 -5.08 -7.16
CA ALA A 60 -12.61 -6.29 -6.69
C ALA A 60 -12.47 -7.32 -7.81
N LYS A 61 -13.56 -7.65 -8.51
CA LYS A 61 -13.56 -8.60 -9.65
C LYS A 61 -12.55 -8.21 -10.72
N ARG A 62 -12.59 -6.95 -11.19
CA ARG A 62 -11.66 -6.45 -12.22
C ARG A 62 -10.19 -6.60 -11.79
N ALA A 63 -9.90 -6.27 -10.53
CA ALA A 63 -8.55 -6.43 -10.01
C ALA A 63 -8.10 -7.90 -10.00
N VAL A 64 -9.00 -8.83 -9.66
CA VAL A 64 -8.70 -10.27 -9.69
C VAL A 64 -8.49 -10.76 -11.13
N GLU A 65 -9.31 -10.31 -12.08
CA GLU A 65 -9.15 -10.62 -13.51
C GLU A 65 -7.78 -10.18 -14.04
N ASP A 66 -7.34 -8.96 -13.67
CA ASP A 66 -6.03 -8.44 -14.05
C ASP A 66 -4.88 -9.27 -13.45
N VAL A 67 -5.01 -9.70 -12.18
CA VAL A 67 -4.01 -10.56 -11.52
C VAL A 67 -3.96 -11.95 -12.16
N ILE A 68 -5.11 -12.53 -12.52
CA ILE A 68 -5.18 -13.83 -13.24
C ILE A 68 -4.52 -13.73 -14.62
N ALA A 69 -4.64 -12.58 -15.28
CA ALA A 69 -3.93 -12.29 -16.53
C ALA A 69 -2.40 -12.11 -16.33
N GLY A 70 -1.89 -12.25 -15.10
CA GLY A 70 -0.48 -12.16 -14.77
C GLY A 70 0.01 -10.75 -14.44
N ASN A 71 -0.89 -9.77 -14.36
CA ASN A 71 -0.51 -8.38 -14.09
C ASN A 71 -0.38 -8.10 -12.59
N GLU A 72 0.45 -7.12 -12.25
CA GLU A 72 0.45 -6.51 -10.93
C GLU A 72 -0.66 -5.45 -10.85
N VAL A 73 -1.42 -5.45 -9.75
CA VAL A 73 -2.50 -4.48 -9.53
C VAL A 73 -2.30 -3.74 -8.23
N THR A 74 -2.28 -2.41 -8.29
CA THR A 74 -2.27 -1.55 -7.10
C THR A 74 -3.69 -1.08 -6.77
N LEU A 75 -4.13 -1.36 -5.54
CA LEU A 75 -5.44 -1.01 -5.02
C LEU A 75 -5.32 -0.10 -3.80
N VAL A 76 -6.33 0.75 -3.60
CA VAL A 76 -6.52 1.49 -2.36
C VAL A 76 -7.71 0.91 -1.63
N LEU A 77 -7.43 0.21 -0.53
CA LEU A 77 -8.41 -0.43 0.33
C LEU A 77 -8.93 0.56 1.37
N PRO A 78 -10.24 0.83 1.42
CA PRO A 78 -10.78 1.80 2.38
C PRO A 78 -10.63 1.40 3.85
N ARG A 79 -10.78 0.10 4.18
CA ARG A 79 -10.88 -0.38 5.56
C ARG A 79 -10.16 -1.71 5.77
N VAL A 80 -8.88 -1.61 6.13
CA VAL A 80 -8.07 -2.76 6.55
C VAL A 80 -7.99 -2.77 8.06
N THR A 81 -8.47 -3.86 8.68
CA THR A 81 -8.46 -4.07 10.13
C THR A 81 -7.12 -4.61 10.61
N SER A 82 -6.54 -5.58 9.89
CA SER A 82 -5.21 -6.13 10.14
C SER A 82 -4.50 -6.35 8.81
N ARG A 83 -3.26 -5.86 8.70
CA ARG A 83 -2.44 -6.02 7.50
C ARG A 83 -1.98 -7.46 7.33
N ASP A 84 -1.49 -8.06 8.41
CA ASP A 84 -0.89 -9.40 8.38
C ASP A 84 -1.96 -10.45 8.06
N HIS A 85 -3.11 -10.39 8.75
CA HIS A 85 -4.24 -11.28 8.48
C HIS A 85 -4.77 -11.14 7.05
N LEU A 86 -4.80 -9.91 6.51
CA LEU A 86 -5.22 -9.71 5.12
C LEU A 86 -4.23 -10.36 4.12
N VAL A 87 -2.93 -10.27 4.39
CA VAL A 87 -1.91 -10.89 3.54
C VAL A 87 -2.01 -12.42 3.62
N GLU A 88 -2.22 -12.97 4.80
CA GLU A 88 -2.42 -14.42 5.00
C GLU A 88 -3.68 -14.92 4.29
N GLU A 89 -4.82 -14.22 4.41
CA GLU A 89 -6.07 -14.56 3.70
C GLU A 89 -5.90 -14.51 2.18
N LEU A 90 -5.17 -13.52 1.66
CA LEU A 90 -4.89 -13.40 0.22
C LEU A 90 -3.96 -14.52 -0.27
N ALA A 91 -2.90 -14.82 0.49
CA ALA A 91 -1.95 -15.89 0.15
C ALA A 91 -2.64 -17.26 0.13
N ALA A 92 -3.50 -17.54 1.11
CA ALA A 92 -4.34 -18.74 1.14
C ALA A 92 -5.28 -18.86 -0.07
N ALA A 93 -5.61 -17.74 -0.73
CA ALA A 93 -6.41 -17.69 -1.94
C ALA A 93 -5.56 -17.64 -3.24
N GLY A 94 -4.23 -17.79 -3.14
CA GLY A 94 -3.31 -17.85 -4.28
C GLY A 94 -2.80 -16.49 -4.78
N VAL A 95 -2.90 -15.43 -3.99
CA VAL A 95 -2.46 -14.08 -4.37
C VAL A 95 -1.56 -13.49 -3.31
N GLN A 96 -0.38 -13.01 -3.72
CA GLN A 96 0.52 -12.29 -2.84
C GLN A 96 0.05 -10.84 -2.67
N GLY A 97 -0.18 -10.42 -1.43
CA GLY A 97 -0.44 -9.03 -1.06
C GLY A 97 0.80 -8.35 -0.45
N LYS A 98 1.17 -7.16 -0.93
CA LYS A 98 2.19 -6.31 -0.30
C LYS A 98 1.70 -4.88 -0.14
N PHE A 99 1.81 -4.32 1.06
CA PHE A 99 1.42 -2.93 1.29
C PHE A 99 2.50 -1.96 0.83
N LEU A 100 2.09 -0.88 0.17
CA LEU A 100 2.99 0.24 -0.08
C LEU A 100 3.31 0.97 1.22
N ARG A 101 4.58 1.37 1.40
CA ARG A 101 4.97 2.22 2.51
C ARG A 101 4.19 3.54 2.44
N LYS A 102 3.62 3.95 3.56
CA LYS A 102 3.02 5.28 3.68
C LYS A 102 4.13 6.32 3.67
N ARG A 103 3.85 7.47 3.05
CA ARG A 103 4.74 8.62 3.12
C ARG A 103 4.99 8.98 4.59
N PRO A 104 6.23 9.29 5.00
CA PRO A 104 6.52 9.74 6.34
C PRO A 104 5.70 11.00 6.66
N HIS A 105 4.90 10.94 7.72
CA HIS A 105 4.13 12.10 8.17
C HIS A 105 4.97 12.91 9.17
N ILE A 106 5.76 13.84 8.63
CA ILE A 106 6.68 14.66 9.43
C ILE A 106 5.97 15.93 9.90
N LYS A 107 5.78 16.04 11.22
CA LYS A 107 5.04 17.13 11.87
C LYS A 107 5.90 18.35 12.22
N SER A 108 7.23 18.23 12.21
CA SER A 108 8.13 19.32 12.60
C SER A 108 9.51 19.22 11.94
N LYS A 109 10.21 20.36 11.87
CA LYS A 109 11.59 20.44 11.37
C LYS A 109 12.57 19.56 12.16
N SER A 110 12.39 19.47 13.48
CA SER A 110 13.26 18.64 14.33
C SER A 110 13.14 17.16 14.02
N VAL A 111 11.90 16.68 13.82
CA VAL A 111 11.65 15.29 13.40
C VAL A 111 12.22 15.05 12.01
N ALA A 112 12.05 16.01 11.09
CA ALA A 112 12.63 15.96 9.76
C ALA A 112 14.16 15.79 9.80
N GLY A 113 14.86 16.69 10.49
CA GLY A 113 16.32 16.69 10.53
C GLY A 113 16.90 15.45 11.19
N LYS A 114 16.32 14.99 12.32
CA LYS A 114 16.72 13.74 12.97
C LYS A 114 16.54 12.54 12.05
N TRP A 115 15.43 12.47 11.32
CA TRP A 115 15.17 11.37 10.40
C TRP A 115 16.11 11.41 9.20
N VAL A 116 16.32 12.56 8.56
CA VAL A 116 17.28 12.70 7.43
C VAL A 116 18.69 12.27 7.86
N LYS A 117 19.15 12.73 9.03
CA LYS A 117 20.43 12.33 9.61
C LYS A 117 20.51 10.81 9.82
N LYS A 118 19.45 10.19 10.37
CA LYS A 118 19.35 8.75 10.54
C LYS A 118 19.42 8.00 9.20
N VAL A 119 18.74 8.48 8.15
CA VAL A 119 18.80 7.85 6.81
C VAL A 119 20.24 7.86 6.29
N ARG A 120 20.95 8.99 6.41
CA ARG A 120 22.35 9.09 6.00
C ARG A 120 23.26 8.17 6.81
N GLU A 121 23.12 8.17 8.13
CA GLU A 121 23.93 7.35 9.03
C GLU A 121 23.67 5.86 8.83
N GLY A 122 22.41 5.48 8.57
CA GLY A 122 22.03 4.11 8.20
C GLY A 122 22.63 3.63 6.88
N ALA A 123 22.98 4.55 5.98
CA ALA A 123 23.74 4.25 4.76
C ALA A 123 25.27 4.24 4.99
N GLY A 124 25.75 4.59 6.19
CA GLY A 124 27.18 4.60 6.53
C GLY A 124 28.00 5.70 5.84
N LEU A 125 27.38 6.82 5.45
CA LEU A 125 28.03 7.87 4.65
C LEU A 125 28.23 9.18 5.42
N THR A 126 29.28 9.93 5.07
CA THR A 126 29.40 11.36 5.45
C THR A 126 28.37 12.21 4.72
N GLN A 127 28.20 13.48 5.11
CA GLN A 127 27.28 14.40 4.43
C GLN A 127 27.69 14.62 2.97
N GLU A 128 28.99 14.79 2.71
CA GLU A 128 29.55 14.99 1.37
C GLU A 128 29.35 13.74 0.51
N GLN A 129 29.65 12.57 1.05
CA GLN A 129 29.44 11.31 0.34
C GLN A 129 27.97 11.08 0.03
N PHE A 130 27.07 11.32 0.99
CA PHE A 130 25.64 11.18 0.78
C PHE A 130 25.10 12.13 -0.29
N ALA A 131 25.57 13.39 -0.27
CA ALA A 131 25.24 14.40 -1.26
C ALA A 131 25.62 13.94 -2.68
N VAL A 132 26.83 13.41 -2.85
CA VAL A 132 27.31 12.89 -4.15
C VAL A 132 26.56 11.63 -4.57
N VAL A 133 26.52 10.61 -3.70
CA VAL A 133 25.95 9.29 -4.01
C VAL A 133 24.48 9.41 -4.40
N TYR A 134 23.71 10.21 -3.68
CA TYR A 134 22.26 10.33 -3.88
C TYR A 134 21.84 11.60 -4.62
N GLY A 135 22.77 12.45 -5.06
CA GLY A 135 22.49 13.65 -5.85
C GLY A 135 21.68 14.70 -5.10
N VAL A 136 22.00 14.92 -3.83
CA VAL A 136 21.41 15.96 -3.00
C VAL A 136 22.44 17.07 -2.84
N ASP A 137 22.03 18.33 -3.00
CA ASP A 137 22.93 19.45 -2.71
C ASP A 137 23.38 19.44 -1.23
N LEU A 138 24.69 19.54 -0.99
CA LEU A 138 25.28 19.44 0.35
C LEU A 138 24.72 20.51 1.31
N LYS A 139 24.59 21.76 0.86
CA LYS A 139 24.04 22.84 1.70
C LYS A 139 22.58 22.55 2.06
N THR A 140 21.83 21.99 1.13
CA THR A 140 20.43 21.58 1.33
C THR A 140 20.33 20.43 2.32
N LEU A 141 21.18 19.40 2.20
CA LEU A 141 21.27 18.31 3.16
C LEU A 141 21.59 18.82 4.58
N GLN A 142 22.56 19.72 4.70
CA GLN A 142 22.92 20.35 5.97
C GLN A 142 21.75 21.13 6.58
N LYS A 143 21.03 21.93 5.78
CA LYS A 143 19.83 22.65 6.24
C LYS A 143 18.74 21.71 6.74
N TYR A 144 18.59 20.53 6.14
CA TYR A 144 17.65 19.53 6.62
C TYR A 144 18.11 18.93 7.94
N GLU A 145 19.35 18.44 8.04
CA GLU A 145 19.89 17.83 9.27
C GLU A 145 19.96 18.81 10.44
N GLN A 146 20.24 20.09 10.18
CA GLN A 146 20.24 21.17 11.17
C GLN A 146 18.83 21.69 11.52
N CYS A 147 17.78 21.04 11.02
CA CYS A 147 16.38 21.39 11.33
C CYS A 147 15.99 22.82 10.89
N VAL A 148 16.67 23.39 9.90
CA VAL A 148 16.38 24.74 9.36
C VAL A 148 15.16 24.70 8.45
N SER A 149 14.98 23.62 7.69
CA SER A 149 13.88 23.44 6.74
C SER A 149 13.34 22.01 6.73
N ILE A 150 12.08 21.85 6.30
CA ILE A 150 11.46 20.52 6.09
C ILE A 150 11.68 20.15 4.62
N PRO A 151 12.18 18.94 4.29
CA PRO A 151 12.26 18.49 2.91
C PRO A 151 10.88 18.45 2.27
N ALA A 152 10.80 18.76 0.97
CA ALA A 152 9.57 18.64 0.21
C ALA A 152 9.09 17.16 0.16
N ALA A 153 7.80 16.94 -0.10
CA ALA A 153 7.22 15.59 -0.09
C ALA A 153 7.91 14.60 -1.05
N ALA A 154 8.41 15.07 -2.19
CA ALA A 154 9.19 14.26 -3.13
C ALA A 154 10.54 13.84 -2.53
N VAL A 155 11.25 14.77 -1.86
CA VAL A 155 12.53 14.50 -1.18
C VAL A 155 12.32 13.52 -0.01
N LEU A 156 11.24 13.66 0.76
CA LEU A 156 10.88 12.70 1.80
C LEU A 156 10.63 11.30 1.22
N SER A 157 9.95 11.21 0.07
CA SER A 157 9.72 9.91 -0.59
C SER A 157 11.03 9.30 -1.07
N TYR A 158 11.94 10.11 -1.60
CA TYR A 158 13.27 9.68 -2.03
C TYR A 158 14.13 9.17 -0.86
N PHE A 159 14.18 9.92 0.25
CA PHE A 159 14.89 9.48 1.46
C PHE A 159 14.28 8.22 2.07
N GLN A 160 12.96 8.03 1.96
CA GLN A 160 12.31 6.79 2.38
C GLN A 160 12.73 5.58 1.52
N MET A 161 12.98 5.78 0.22
CA MET A 161 13.54 4.73 -0.65
C MET A 161 14.97 4.38 -0.24
N ILE A 162 15.80 5.41 0.03
CA ILE A 162 17.17 5.22 0.52
C ILE A 162 17.18 4.48 1.87
N GLU A 163 16.30 4.86 2.82
CA GLU A 163 16.18 4.15 4.11
C GLU A 163 15.79 2.67 3.93
N ALA A 164 15.03 2.35 2.88
CA ALA A 164 14.56 0.99 2.62
C ALA A 164 15.65 0.10 2.00
N ASP A 165 16.37 0.60 1.00
CA ASP A 165 17.47 -0.12 0.34
C ASP A 165 18.46 0.90 -0.27
N PRO A 166 19.47 1.34 0.52
CA PRO A 166 20.44 2.33 0.08
C PRO A 166 21.20 1.87 -1.18
N GLU A 167 21.57 0.60 -1.23
CA GLU A 167 22.34 0.03 -2.33
C GLU A 167 21.52 -0.08 -3.62
N ALA A 168 20.23 -0.41 -3.55
CA ALA A 168 19.37 -0.39 -4.75
C ALA A 168 19.26 1.02 -5.33
N VAL A 169 19.03 2.04 -4.50
CA VAL A 169 18.92 3.42 -4.98
C VAL A 169 20.25 3.88 -5.58
N LYS A 170 21.38 3.54 -4.94
CA LYS A 170 22.71 3.83 -5.46
C LYS A 170 22.95 3.16 -6.81
N ARG A 171 22.60 1.88 -6.97
CA ARG A 171 22.74 1.15 -8.25
C ARG A 171 21.99 1.82 -9.40
N LEU A 172 20.81 2.39 -9.14
CA LEU A 172 20.03 3.11 -10.16
C LEU A 172 20.69 4.42 -10.64
N ARG A 173 21.67 4.95 -9.90
CA ARG A 173 22.39 6.19 -10.24
C ARG A 173 23.74 5.96 -10.89
N ILE A 174 24.21 4.71 -10.97
CA ILE A 174 25.44 4.36 -11.68
C ILE A 174 25.10 4.28 -13.17
N GLU A 175 25.87 4.98 -13.99
CA GLU A 175 25.75 4.93 -15.46
C GLU A 175 26.00 3.50 -15.96
N LYS A 176 25.27 3.08 -16.99
CA LYS A 176 25.37 1.74 -17.58
C LYS A 176 26.34 1.71 -18.74
#